data_AF-A0A2D4N771-F1
#
_entry.id   AF-A0A2D4N771-F1
#
_cell.length_a   1.000
_cell.length_b   1.000
_cell.length_c   1.000
_cell.angle_alpha   90.00
_cell.angle_beta   90.00
_cell.angle_gamma   90.00
#
_symmetry.space_group_name_H-M   'P 1'
#
loop_
_entity.id
_entity.type
_entity.pdbx_description
1 polymer ?
#
loop_
_entity_poly.entity_id
_entity_poly.type
_entity_poly.pdbx_seq_one_letter_code
_entity_poly.pdbx_strand_id
1 'polypeptide(L)'
;HQDNTQRQYEAERNKMIGKRANERLELLLQKRKELQENQDEIENMMNSIFKGIFVHRYRDAIAEVRAVCIEEIGVWMKMYSDAFLNDSYLKYVGWTLHDRQGEVRLKCLKALQSLYTNRELFPKLELFTNRFK
;
A
#
# COMPACT_ATOMS: atom_id res chain seq x y z
N HIS A 1 3.16 3.66 -14.08
CA HIS A 1 3.83 4.59 -15.03
C HIS A 1 5.35 4.47 -14.99
N GLN A 2 5.98 4.33 -13.82
CA GLN A 2 7.43 4.10 -13.70
C GLN A 2 7.90 2.86 -14.49
N ASP A 3 7.22 1.72 -14.37
CA ASP A 3 7.56 0.50 -15.15
C ASP A 3 7.51 0.70 -16.66
N ASN A 4 6.61 1.56 -17.13
CA ASN A 4 6.51 1.88 -18.56
C ASN A 4 7.70 2.73 -18.99
N THR A 5 8.06 3.74 -18.20
CA THR A 5 9.25 4.57 -18.45
C THR A 5 10.53 3.73 -18.37
N GLN A 6 10.62 2.78 -17.43
CA GLN A 6 11.75 1.87 -17.30
C GLN A 6 11.87 0.96 -18.54
N ARG A 7 10.76 0.35 -18.99
CA ARG A 7 10.74 -0.46 -20.21
C ARG A 7 11.11 0.36 -21.45
N GLN A 8 10.65 1.61 -21.55
CA GLN A 8 11.03 2.52 -22.63
C GLN A 8 12.52 2.87 -22.61
N TYR A 9 13.07 3.14 -21.41
CA TYR A 9 14.48 3.41 -21.22
C TYR A 9 15.34 2.22 -21.64
N GLU A 10 14.99 1.01 -21.20
CA GLU A 10 15.70 -0.21 -21.58
C GLU A 10 15.61 -0.50 -23.08
N ALA A 11 14.43 -0.32 -23.68
CA ALA A 11 14.24 -0.50 -25.12
C ALA A 11 15.09 0.48 -25.94
N GLU A 12 15.22 1.74 -25.51
CA GLU A 12 16.07 2.73 -26.18
C GLU A 12 17.56 2.44 -25.95
N ARG A 13 17.94 2.05 -24.73
CA ARG A 13 19.33 1.75 -24.35
C ARG A 13 19.87 0.55 -25.13
N ASN A 14 19.03 -0.46 -25.35
CA ASN A 14 19.40 -1.71 -26.01
C ASN A 14 19.49 -1.58 -27.55
N LYS A 15 19.15 -0.43 -28.13
CA LYS A 15 19.41 -0.19 -29.56
C LYS A 15 20.90 -0.18 -29.86
N MET A 16 21.23 -0.57 -31.10
CA MET A 16 22.59 -0.43 -31.64
C MET A 16 23.09 1.00 -31.49
N ILE A 17 24.38 1.17 -31.19
CA ILE A 17 24.99 2.47 -30.83
C ILE A 17 24.67 3.57 -31.85
N GLY A 18 24.72 3.27 -33.16
CA GLY A 18 24.40 4.25 -34.22
C GLY A 18 22.92 4.60 -34.39
N LYS A 19 22.01 3.87 -33.73
CA LYS A 19 20.54 4.10 -33.75
C LYS A 19 19.98 4.55 -32.39
N ARG A 20 20.84 4.67 -31.38
CA ARG A 20 20.47 5.06 -30.02
C ARG A 20 20.32 6.57 -29.95
N ALA A 21 19.18 7.04 -29.48
CA ALA A 21 18.97 8.47 -29.23
C ALA A 21 19.38 8.80 -27.78
N ASN A 22 20.58 9.37 -27.59
CA ASN A 22 21.09 9.71 -26.26
C ASN A 22 20.25 10.78 -25.53
N GLU A 23 19.79 11.81 -26.25
CA GLU A 23 18.89 12.84 -25.70
C GLU A 23 17.57 12.22 -25.17
N ARG A 24 17.03 11.23 -25.90
CA ARG A 24 15.84 10.49 -25.46
C ARG A 24 16.11 9.68 -24.18
N LEU A 25 17.30 9.10 -24.04
CA LEU A 25 17.68 8.39 -22.80
C LEU A 25 17.75 9.33 -21.61
N GLU A 26 18.32 10.52 -21.78
CA GLU A 26 18.39 11.54 -20.74
C GLU A 26 16.99 12.01 -20.31
N LEU A 27 16.10 12.29 -21.27
CA LEU A 27 14.71 12.65 -20.98
C LEU A 27 13.96 11.54 -20.22
N LEU A 28 14.19 10.27 -20.59
CA LEU A 28 13.57 9.13 -19.90
C LEU A 28 14.11 8.95 -18.48
N LEU A 29 15.40 9.21 -18.25
CA LEU A 29 16.00 9.20 -16.92
C LEU A 29 15.44 10.33 -16.05
N GLN A 30 15.38 11.54 -16.58
CA GLN A 30 14.83 12.70 -15.88
C GLN A 30 13.36 12.48 -15.51
N LYS A 31 12.54 12.01 -16.46
CA LYS A 31 11.15 11.64 -16.20
C LYS A 31 10.99 10.55 -15.14
N ARG A 32 11.91 9.57 -15.11
CA ARG A 32 11.89 8.53 -14.07
C ARG A 32 12.20 9.11 -12.70
N LYS A 33 13.16 10.04 -12.61
CA LYS A 33 13.49 10.76 -11.38
C LYS A 33 12.29 11.56 -10.86
N GLU A 34 11.65 12.34 -11.73
CA GLU A 34 10.45 13.12 -11.37
C GLU A 34 9.30 12.22 -10.89
N LEU A 35 9.08 11.08 -11.57
CA LEU A 35 8.05 10.13 -11.13
C LEU A 35 8.38 9.49 -9.77
N GLN A 36 9.66 9.33 -9.42
CA GLN A 36 10.06 8.84 -8.11
C GLN A 36 9.84 9.91 -7.04
N GLU A 37 10.27 11.15 -7.29
CA GLU A 37 10.08 12.27 -6.36
C GLU A 37 8.59 12.51 -6.06
N ASN A 38 7.74 12.46 -7.09
CA ASN A 38 6.29 12.57 -6.92
C ASN A 38 5.70 11.41 -6.10
N GLN A 39 6.22 10.19 -6.27
CA GLN A 39 5.77 9.05 -5.47
C GLN A 39 6.17 9.23 -4.01
N ASP A 40 7.41 9.62 -3.75
CA ASP A 40 7.93 9.84 -2.40
C ASP A 40 7.13 10.94 -1.68
N GLU A 41 6.76 12.01 -2.38
CA GLU A 41 5.91 13.08 -1.83
C GLU A 41 4.52 12.56 -1.42
N ILE A 42 3.87 11.79 -2.30
CA ILE A 42 2.56 11.19 -2.00
C ILE A 42 2.67 10.21 -0.82
N GLU A 43 3.72 9.38 -0.78
CA GLU A 43 3.98 8.47 0.35
C GLU A 43 4.19 9.23 1.66
N ASN A 44 4.87 10.38 1.63
CA ASN A 44 5.03 11.25 2.80
C ASN A 44 3.70 11.84 3.28
N MET A 45 2.83 12.26 2.37
CA MET A 45 1.48 12.74 2.71
C MET A 45 0.64 11.63 3.34
N MET A 46 0.64 10.43 2.75
CA MET A 46 -0.05 9.27 3.30
C MET A 46 0.48 8.91 4.69
N ASN A 47 1.80 8.90 4.87
CA ASN A 47 2.44 8.64 6.17
C ASN A 47 2.07 9.70 7.22
N SER A 48 1.91 10.96 6.81
CA SER A 48 1.50 12.05 7.71
C SER A 48 0.06 11.86 8.18
N ILE A 49 -0.87 11.48 7.29
CA ILE A 49 -2.24 11.12 7.64
C ILE A 49 -2.26 9.90 8.57
N PHE A 50 -1.46 8.88 8.25
CA PHE A 50 -1.39 7.67 9.05
C PHE A 50 -0.92 7.94 10.49
N LYS A 51 0.22 8.63 10.62
CA LYS A 51 0.81 8.93 11.94
C LYS A 51 -0.02 9.96 12.71
N GLY A 52 -0.50 11.00 12.05
CA GLY A 52 -1.21 12.11 12.68
C GLY A 52 -2.67 11.81 13.01
N ILE A 53 -3.33 10.91 12.28
CA ILE A 53 -4.76 10.64 12.41
C ILE A 53 -5.00 9.16 12.72
N PHE A 54 -4.65 8.25 11.81
CA PHE A 54 -5.05 6.84 11.92
C PHE A 54 -4.59 6.20 13.24
N VAL A 55 -3.31 6.36 13.61
CA VAL A 55 -2.73 5.79 14.84
C VAL A 55 -3.46 6.26 16.12
N HIS A 56 -4.12 7.41 16.06
CA HIS A 56 -4.87 7.97 17.18
C HIS A 56 -6.37 7.62 17.13
N ARG A 57 -6.92 7.33 15.95
CA ARG A 57 -8.37 7.17 15.75
C ARG A 57 -8.84 5.74 15.55
N TYR A 58 -7.97 4.79 15.18
CA TYR A 58 -8.36 3.37 15.10
C TYR A 58 -8.85 2.78 16.44
N ARG A 59 -8.52 3.45 17.55
CA ARG A 59 -8.86 3.11 18.95
C ARG A 59 -9.68 4.20 19.65
N ASP A 60 -10.40 5.00 18.88
CA ASP A 60 -11.24 6.08 19.40
C ASP A 60 -12.33 5.57 20.37
N ALA A 61 -12.87 6.43 21.23
CA ALA A 61 -13.98 6.07 22.10
C ALA A 61 -15.25 5.74 21.28
N ILE A 62 -15.44 6.42 20.14
CA ILE A 62 -16.59 6.24 19.25
C ILE A 62 -16.35 5.05 18.32
N ALA A 63 -17.27 4.08 18.35
CA ALA A 63 -17.16 2.84 17.58
C ALA A 63 -17.18 3.05 16.06
N GLU A 64 -18.01 3.95 15.57
CA GLU A 64 -18.10 4.32 14.17
C GLU A 64 -16.76 4.84 13.62
N VAL A 65 -16.05 5.69 14.39
CA VAL A 65 -14.72 6.20 14.02
C VAL A 65 -13.71 5.07 13.89
N ARG A 66 -13.73 4.10 14.82
CA ARG A 66 -12.88 2.91 14.75
C ARG A 66 -13.20 2.07 13.53
N ALA A 67 -14.48 1.85 13.24
CA ALA A 67 -14.96 1.09 12.10
C ALA A 67 -14.48 1.70 10.77
N VAL A 68 -14.59 3.02 10.60
CA VAL A 68 -14.10 3.76 9.42
C VAL A 68 -12.60 3.58 9.27
N CYS A 69 -11.83 3.74 10.35
CA CYS A 69 -10.38 3.55 10.29
C CYS A 69 -10.02 2.15 9.80
N ILE A 70 -10.64 1.11 10.36
CA ILE A 70 -10.35 -0.29 10.00
C ILE A 70 -10.78 -0.62 8.57
N GLU A 71 -11.89 -0.06 8.09
CA GLU A 71 -12.31 -0.22 6.70
C GLU A 71 -11.27 0.35 5.74
N GLU A 72 -10.85 1.60 5.97
CA GLU A 72 -9.95 2.32 5.07
C GLU A 72 -8.54 1.72 5.03
N ILE A 73 -8.00 1.28 6.17
CA ILE A 73 -6.68 0.60 6.15
C ILE A 73 -6.76 -0.73 5.37
N GLY A 74 -7.90 -1.44 5.43
CA GLY A 74 -8.14 -2.62 4.62
C GLY A 74 -8.17 -2.31 3.11
N VAL A 75 -8.80 -1.19 2.75
CA VAL A 75 -8.81 -0.67 1.37
C VAL A 75 -7.39 -0.35 0.90
N TRP A 76 -6.57 0.34 1.71
CA TRP A 76 -5.19 0.67 1.35
C TRP A 76 -4.32 -0.57 1.17
N MET A 77 -4.43 -1.55 2.07
CA MET A 77 -3.74 -2.84 1.95
C MET A 77 -4.07 -3.58 0.66
N LYS A 78 -5.33 -3.49 0.21
CA LYS A 78 -5.78 -4.13 -1.03
C LYS A 78 -5.32 -3.37 -2.27
N MET A 79 -5.46 -2.04 -2.28
CA MET A 79 -5.14 -1.22 -3.46
C MET A 79 -3.64 -1.03 -3.66
N TYR A 80 -2.85 -1.00 -2.59
CA TYR A 80 -1.42 -0.76 -2.66
C TYR A 80 -0.65 -1.69 -1.70
N SER A 81 -0.77 -2.99 -1.96
CA SER A 81 -0.23 -4.05 -1.11
C SER A 81 1.29 -4.04 -0.94
N ASP A 82 2.04 -3.42 -1.85
CA ASP A 82 3.50 -3.35 -1.73
C ASP A 82 3.94 -2.37 -0.64
N ALA A 83 3.19 -1.29 -0.43
CA ALA A 83 3.45 -0.31 0.63
C ALA A 83 2.73 -0.66 1.94
N PHE A 84 1.46 -1.09 1.87
CA PHE A 84 0.59 -1.19 3.04
C PHE A 84 0.37 -2.60 3.57
N LEU A 85 0.51 -3.66 2.76
CA LEU A 85 0.28 -5.02 3.22
C LEU A 85 1.54 -5.61 3.85
N ASN A 86 1.79 -5.24 5.10
CA ASN A 86 2.86 -5.79 5.93
C ASN A 86 2.45 -5.76 7.42
N ASP A 87 3.23 -6.43 8.27
CA ASP A 87 2.93 -6.59 9.69
C ASP A 87 2.80 -5.27 10.46
N SER A 88 3.48 -4.20 10.03
CA SER A 88 3.40 -2.89 10.68
C SER A 88 2.00 -2.29 10.60
N TYR A 89 1.25 -2.63 9.54
CA TYR A 89 -0.14 -2.19 9.34
C TYR A 89 -1.16 -3.28 9.73
N LEU A 90 -0.88 -4.55 9.41
CA LEU A 90 -1.79 -5.67 9.71
C LEU A 90 -2.08 -5.82 11.21
N LYS A 91 -1.12 -5.45 12.08
CA LYS A 91 -1.32 -5.47 13.54
C LYS A 91 -2.55 -4.67 13.98
N TYR A 92 -2.90 -3.57 13.30
CA TYR A 92 -4.06 -2.76 13.68
C TYR A 92 -5.37 -3.50 13.42
N VAL A 93 -5.47 -4.20 12.28
CA VAL A 93 -6.62 -5.08 12.01
C VAL A 93 -6.66 -6.23 13.02
N GLY A 94 -5.52 -6.85 13.31
CA GLY A 94 -5.42 -7.97 14.26
C GLY A 94 -5.79 -7.61 15.70
N TRP A 95 -5.33 -6.46 16.20
CA TRP A 95 -5.75 -5.97 17.52
C TRP A 95 -7.24 -5.67 17.55
N THR A 96 -7.76 -5.03 16.51
CA THR A 96 -9.17 -4.61 16.46
C THR A 96 -10.15 -5.76 16.17
N LEU A 97 -9.68 -6.95 15.80
CA LEU A 97 -10.52 -8.17 15.82
C LEU A 97 -11.15 -8.43 17.21
N HIS A 98 -10.52 -7.93 18.27
CA HIS A 98 -10.96 -8.09 19.66
C HIS A 98 -11.79 -6.89 20.15
N ASP A 99 -12.25 -5.99 19.26
CA ASP A 99 -13.09 -4.87 19.65
C ASP A 99 -14.37 -5.33 20.35
N ARG A 100 -14.86 -4.55 21.31
CA ARG A 100 -16.11 -4.85 22.03
C ARG A 100 -17.33 -4.75 21.12
N GLN A 101 -17.30 -3.85 20.14
CA GLN A 101 -18.43 -3.57 19.26
C GLN A 101 -18.41 -4.46 18.02
N GLY A 102 -19.54 -5.11 17.75
CA GLY A 102 -19.68 -6.05 16.64
C GLY A 102 -19.48 -5.42 15.27
N GLU A 103 -19.92 -4.17 15.09
CA GLU A 103 -19.74 -3.42 13.84
C GLU A 103 -18.27 -3.21 13.47
N VAL A 104 -17.40 -2.99 14.46
CA VAL A 104 -15.98 -2.79 14.24
C VAL A 104 -15.31 -4.11 13.87
N ARG A 105 -15.64 -5.20 14.58
CA ARG A 105 -15.17 -6.56 14.25
C ARG A 105 -15.60 -6.97 12.84
N LEU A 106 -16.81 -6.60 12.42
CA LEU A 106 -17.29 -6.87 11.06
C LEU A 106 -16.42 -6.17 10.00
N LYS A 107 -15.95 -4.94 10.25
CA LYS A 107 -15.02 -4.26 9.33
C LYS A 107 -13.66 -4.96 9.26
N CYS A 108 -13.14 -5.45 10.39
CA CYS A 108 -11.91 -6.28 10.39
C CYS A 108 -12.07 -7.50 9.48
N LEU A 109 -13.16 -8.25 9.63
CA LEU A 109 -13.40 -9.47 8.84
C LEU A 109 -13.58 -9.16 7.35
N LYS A 110 -14.31 -8.10 7.00
CA LYS A 110 -14.48 -7.67 5.60
C LYS A 110 -13.15 -7.24 4.96
N ALA A 111 -12.32 -6.49 5.70
CA ALA A 111 -10.99 -6.12 5.26
C ALA A 111 -10.15 -7.37 4.96
N LEU A 112 -10.05 -8.30 5.92
CA LEU A 112 -9.31 -9.54 5.76
C LEU A 112 -9.85 -10.40 4.61
N GLN A 113 -11.17 -10.60 4.52
CA GLN A 113 -11.80 -11.34 3.41
C GLN A 113 -11.39 -10.79 2.05
N SER A 114 -11.35 -9.45 1.91
CA SER A 114 -10.95 -8.81 0.66
C SER A 114 -9.49 -9.09 0.28
N LEU A 115 -8.61 -9.27 1.28
CA LEU A 115 -7.20 -9.61 1.09
C LEU A 115 -7.02 -11.10 0.78
N TYR A 116 -7.67 -12.00 1.53
CA TYR A 116 -7.63 -13.46 1.29
C TYR A 116 -8.38 -13.89 0.02
N THR A 117 -9.13 -13.01 -0.63
CA THR A 117 -9.69 -13.31 -1.96
C THR A 117 -8.61 -13.27 -3.04
N ASN A 118 -7.51 -12.51 -2.83
CA ASN A 118 -6.38 -12.46 -3.76
C ASN A 118 -5.26 -13.43 -3.30
N ARG A 119 -5.09 -14.53 -4.05
CA ARG A 119 -4.09 -15.57 -3.75
C ARG A 119 -2.65 -15.06 -3.80
N GLU A 120 -2.36 -14.03 -4.59
CA GLU A 120 -1.02 -13.45 -4.68
C GLU A 120 -0.58 -12.79 -3.37
N LEU A 121 -1.54 -12.42 -2.52
CA LEU A 121 -1.28 -11.78 -1.22
C LEU A 121 -1.03 -12.78 -0.09
N PHE A 122 -1.25 -14.08 -0.30
CA PHE A 122 -1.15 -15.09 0.76
C PHE A 122 0.20 -15.13 1.47
N PRO A 123 1.35 -15.05 0.77
CA PRO A 123 2.65 -15.03 1.44
C PRO A 123 2.79 -13.86 2.43
N LYS A 124 2.20 -12.69 2.11
CA LYS A 124 2.21 -11.51 3.00
C LYS A 124 1.26 -11.65 4.21
N LEU A 125 0.32 -12.60 4.17
CA LEU A 125 -0.70 -12.83 5.21
C LEU A 125 -0.37 -14.02 6.13
N GLU A 126 0.62 -14.84 5.80
CA GLU A 126 0.91 -16.09 6.50
C GLU A 126 1.20 -15.87 8.00
N LEU A 127 2.11 -14.95 8.33
CA LEU A 127 2.47 -14.63 9.71
C LEU A 127 1.27 -14.11 10.51
N PHE A 128 0.47 -13.24 9.89
CA PHE A 128 -0.76 -12.74 10.49
C PHE A 128 -1.75 -13.88 10.78
N THR A 129 -1.96 -14.76 9.80
CA THR A 129 -2.86 -15.93 9.91
C THR A 129 -2.45 -16.82 11.07
N ASN A 130 -1.16 -17.15 11.17
CA ASN A 130 -0.65 -18.04 12.21
C ASN A 130 -0.80 -17.43 13.61
N ARG A 131 -0.75 -16.10 13.72
CA ARG A 131 -0.85 -15.38 14.99
C ARG A 131 -2.28 -15.26 15.51
N PHE A 132 -3.26 -15.07 14.62
CA PHE A 132 -4.64 -14.71 14.98
C PHE A 132 -5.66 -15.81 14.61
N LYS A 133 -5.20 -17.06 14.50
CA LYS A 133 -6.04 -18.23 14.22
C LYS A 133 -6.97 -18.59 15.38
#